data_AF-A0A7X9GNY8-F1
#
_entry.id   AF-A0A7X9GNY8-F1
#
_cell.length_a   1.000
_cell.length_b   1.000
_cell.length_c   1.000
_cell.angle_alpha   90.00
_cell.angle_beta   90.00
_cell.angle_gamma   90.00
#
_symmetry.space_group_name_H-M   'P 1'
#
loop_
_entity.id
_entity.type
_entity.pdbx_description
1 polymer ?
#
loop_
_entity_poly.entity_id
_entity_poly.type
_entity_poly.pdbx_seq_one_letter_code
_entity_poly.pdbx_strand_id
1 'polypeptide(L)' 'LSFRERQVVILKESGNTQEQIAKRLKISPSSVATLLNRAKGKGYEIVCIIPEAKLGIGGVEFDEEETEG' A
#
# COMPACT_ATOMS: atom_id res chain seq x y z
N LEU A 1 -10.13 -10.19 -4.26
CA LEU A 1 -10.32 -8.72 -4.34
C LEU A 1 -10.08 -8.21 -5.76
N SER A 2 -10.84 -7.22 -6.23
CA SER A 2 -10.59 -6.48 -7.47
C SER A 2 -9.40 -5.54 -7.32
N PHE A 3 -8.86 -5.05 -8.44
CA PHE A 3 -7.74 -4.10 -8.41
C PHE A 3 -8.05 -2.84 -7.60
N ARG A 4 -9.24 -2.24 -7.80
CA ARG A 4 -9.68 -1.06 -7.06
C ARG A 4 -9.89 -1.33 -5.57
N GLU A 5 -10.42 -2.51 -5.22
CA GLU A 5 -10.54 -2.91 -3.81
C GLU A 5 -9.16 -3.04 -3.16
N ARG A 6 -8.20 -3.70 -3.83
CA ARG A 6 -6.83 -3.82 -3.33
C ARG A 6 -6.18 -2.45 -3.13
N GLN A 7 -6.30 -1.54 -4.10
CA GLN A 7 -5.73 -0.19 -3.99
C GLN A 7 -6.28 0.57 -2.78
N VAL A 8 -7.60 0.55 -2.60
CA VAL A 8 -8.26 1.26 -1.51
C VAL A 8 -7.87 0.67 -0.15
N VAL A 9 -7.84 -0.66 -0.03
CA VAL A 9 -7.40 -1.35 1.19
C VAL A 9 -5.96 -1.00 1.52
N ILE A 10 -5.01 -1.18 0.58
CA ILE A 10 -3.59 -0.92 0.82
C ILE A 10 -3.39 0.52 1.30
N LEU A 11 -3.99 1.50 0.64
CA LEU A 11 -3.85 2.90 1.05
C LEU A 11 -4.46 3.16 2.44
N LYS A 12 -5.58 2.50 2.77
CA LYS A 12 -6.22 2.64 4.08
C LYS A 12 -5.38 2.05 5.20
N GLU A 13 -4.83 0.86 5.00
CA GLU A 13 -3.94 0.19 5.97
C GLU A 13 -2.58 0.89 6.10
N SER A 14 -2.12 1.56 5.03
CA SER A 14 -0.98 2.48 5.07
C SER A 14 -1.28 3.84 5.73
N GLY A 15 -2.43 4.01 6.39
CA GLY A 15 -2.76 5.18 7.23
C GLY A 15 -3.43 6.36 6.53
N ASN A 16 -3.84 6.23 5.26
CA ASN A 16 -4.50 7.33 4.54
C ASN A 16 -5.98 7.50 4.97
N THR A 17 -6.47 8.75 5.00
CA THR A 17 -7.89 9.03 5.18
C THR A 17 -8.69 8.74 3.91
N GLN A 18 -10.02 8.62 4.03
CA GLN A 18 -10.87 8.33 2.87
C GLN A 18 -10.81 9.45 1.82
N GLU A 19 -10.68 10.70 2.25
CA GLU A 19 -10.55 11.89 1.40
C GLU A 19 -9.23 11.88 0.63
N GLN A 20 -8.12 11.50 1.30
CA GLN A 20 -6.81 11.37 0.66
C GLN A 20 -6.84 10.25 -0.40
N ILE A 21 -7.45 9.11 -0.08
CA ILE A 21 -7.61 7.98 -1.00
C ILE A 21 -8.47 8.39 -2.20
N ALA A 22 -9.60 9.03 -1.95
CA ALA A 22 -10.52 9.53 -2.98
C ALA A 22 -9.80 10.46 -3.97
N LYS A 23 -9.06 11.45 -3.44
CA LYS A 23 -8.26 12.39 -4.25
C LYS A 23 -7.18 11.68 -5.06
N ARG A 24 -6.45 10.73 -4.45
CA ARG A 24 -5.37 9.98 -5.12
C ARG A 24 -5.88 9.06 -6.23
N LEU A 25 -7.02 8.41 -5.98
CA LEU A 25 -7.61 7.42 -6.89
C LEU A 25 -8.60 8.03 -7.90
N LYS A 26 -8.86 9.34 -7.80
CA LYS A 26 -9.81 10.11 -8.62
C LYS A 26 -11.23 9.52 -8.59
N ILE A 27 -11.71 9.20 -7.39
CA ILE A 27 -13.06 8.67 -7.14
C ILE A 27 -13.70 9.41 -5.96
N SER A 28 -15.01 9.28 -5.75
CA SER A 28 -15.68 9.90 -4.60
C SER A 28 -15.34 9.19 -3.28
N PRO A 29 -15.37 9.89 -2.13
CA PRO A 29 -15.24 9.26 -0.82
C PRO A 29 -16.25 8.13 -0.59
N SER A 30 -17.49 8.28 -1.06
CA SER A 30 -18.51 7.21 -0.99
C SER A 30 -18.13 5.96 -1.79
N SER A 31 -17.43 6.13 -2.92
CA SER A 31 -16.90 5.00 -3.69
C SER A 31 -15.79 4.28 -2.92
N VAL A 32 -14.92 5.02 -2.22
CA VAL A 32 -13.90 4.45 -1.33
C VAL A 32 -14.55 3.61 -0.23
N ALA A 33 -15.56 4.16 0.46
CA ALA A 33 -16.29 3.44 1.50
C ALA A 33 -16.95 2.15 0.98
N THR A 34 -17.57 2.22 -0.21
CA THR A 34 -18.19 1.07 -0.86
C THR A 34 -17.17 -0.03 -1.18
N LEU A 35 -16.00 0.34 -1.70
CA LEU A 35 -14.92 -0.60 -2.02
C LEU A 35 -14.32 -1.23 -0.75
N LEU A 36 -14.15 -0.47 0.33
CA LEU A 36 -13.70 -0.99 1.63
C LEU A 36 -14.69 -2.02 2.19
N ASN A 37 -15.99 -1.71 2.19
CA ASN A 37 -17.01 -2.64 2.68
C ASN A 37 -17.08 -3.90 1.83
N ARG A 38 -17.01 -3.76 0.50
CA ARG A 38 -16.99 -4.91 -0.42
C ARG A 38 -15.74 -5.77 -0.23
N ALA A 39 -14.59 -5.15 0.04
CA ALA A 39 -13.38 -5.87 0.39
C ALA A 39 -13.58 -6.67 1.68
N LYS A 40 -14.00 -6.00 2.78
CA LYS A 40 -14.25 -6.64 4.07
C LYS A 40 -15.20 -7.83 3.98
N GLY A 41 -16.30 -7.69 3.25
CA GLY A 41 -17.28 -8.77 3.08
C GLY A 41 -16.74 -10.01 2.35
N LYS A 42 -15.64 -9.87 1.61
CA LYS A 42 -14.98 -11.00 0.93
C LYS A 42 -13.99 -11.76 1.82
N GLY A 43 -13.62 -11.22 2.99
CA GLY A 43 -12.53 -11.76 3.81
C GLY A 43 -11.21 -11.75 3.05
N TYR A 44 -10.46 -10.64 3.14
CA TYR A 44 -9.24 -10.50 2.36
C TYR A 44 -7.98 -10.69 3.18
N GLU A 45 -7.00 -11.33 2.55
CA GLU A 45 -5.59 -11.29 2.91
C GLU A 45 -4.82 -10.71 1.72
N ILE A 46 -3.97 -9.72 1.95
CA ILE A 46 -3.22 -9.02 0.90
C ILE A 46 -1.76 -8.98 1.28
N VAL A 47 -0.91 -9.50 0.40
CA VAL A 47 0.53 -9.28 0.42
C VAL A 47 0.86 -8.17 -0.57
N CYS A 48 1.66 -7.19 -0.15
CA CYS A 48 2.17 -6.14 -1.03
C CYS A 48 3.68 -5.99 -0.87
N ILE A 49 4.35 -5.68 -1.98
CA ILE A 49 5.78 -5.38 -1.99
C ILE A 49 5.91 -3.87 -1.82
N ILE A 50 6.58 -3.45 -0.75
CA ILE A 50 6.88 -2.04 -0.49
C ILE A 50 8.40 -1.88 -0.67
N PRO A 51 8.85 -1.00 -1.59
CA PRO A 51 10.27 -0.74 -1.74
C PRO A 51 10.89 -0.20 -0.44
N GLU A 52 12.08 -0.70 -0.08
CA GLU A 52 12.79 -0.35 1.16
C GLU A 52 13.00 1.15 1.31
N ALA A 53 13.32 1.83 0.20
CA ALA A 53 13.48 3.29 0.13
C ALA A 53 12.22 4.07 0.55
N LYS A 54 11.03 3.47 0.51
CA LYS A 54 9.77 4.08 0.96
C LYS A 54 9.46 3.82 2.43
N LEU A 55 10.10 2.83 3.04
CA LEU A 55 9.94 2.46 4.45
C LEU A 55 11.01 3.07 5.34
N GLY A 56 12.05 3.71 4.77
CA GLY A 56 13.16 4.26 5.54
C GLY A 56 14.00 3.16 6.25
N ILE A 57 13.85 1.91 5.82
CA ILE A 57 14.53 0.73 6.34
C ILE A 57 15.80 0.38 5.54
N GLY A 58 16.08 1.11 4.45
CA GLY A 58 17.32 1.00 3.69
C GLY A 58 18.45 1.71 4.42
N GLY A 59 19.07 1.01 5.37
CA GLY A 59 20.19 1.51 6.15
C GLY A 59 21.26 0.44 6.28
N VAL A 60 21.90 0.10 5.17
CA VAL A 60 23.35 0.05 4.91
C VAL A 60 23.47 -0.48 3.49
N GLU A 61 24.05 0.31 2.58
CA GLU A 61 24.77 -0.33 1.47
C GLU A 61 25.80 -1.22 2.18
N PHE A 62 25.66 -2.54 2.05
CA PHE A 62 26.77 -3.42 2.36
C PHE A 62 27.82 -3.00 1.35
N ASP A 63 28.76 -2.17 1.79
CA ASP A 63 29.99 -1.89 1.07
C ASP A 63 30.64 -3.26 0.93
N GLU A 64 30.48 -3.87 -0.25
CA GLU A 64 31.27 -5.01 -0.66
C GLU A 64 32.69 -4.45 -0.86
N GLU A 65 33.39 -4.11 0.23
CA GLU A 65 34.85 -3.99 0.19
C GLU A 65 35.38 -5.37 -0.17
N GLU A 66 35.63 -5.50 -1.48
CA GLU A 66 36.59 -6.36 -2.13
C GLU A 66 37.54 -7.05 -1.13
N THR A 67 37.28 -8.33 -0.89
CA THR A 67 38.29 -9.23 -0.36
C THR A 67 39.32 -9.48 -1.48
N GLU A 68 40.26 -8.55 -1.63
CA GLU A 68 41.44 -8.72 -2.48
C GLU A 68 42.73 -8.75 -1.64
N GLY A 69 43.44 -9.89 -1.71
CA GLY A 69 44.92 -9.95 -1.61
C GLY A 69 45.54 -10.23 -0.26
#